data_AF-A0A182Y3A3-F1
#
_entry.id   AF-A0A182Y3A3-F1
#
_cell.length_a   1.000
_cell.length_b   1.000
_cell.length_c   1.000
_cell.angle_alpha   90.00
_cell.angle_beta   90.00
_cell.angle_gamma   90.00
#
_symmetry.space_group_name_H-M   'P 1'
#
loop_
_entity.id
_entity.type
_entity.pdbx_description
1 polymer ?
#
loop_
_entity_poly.entity_id
_entity_poly.type
_entity_poly.pdbx_seq_one_letter_code
_entity_poly.pdbx_strand_id
1 'polypeptide(L)'
;MSCVSVLVARNNLSTPGGLPVAIVGDLFERQQDIDDDRLWLDAGSEDPIAQRLHRARIASLADWIVPGHGGLFRVDTAMRDKLKHQAETASSDTPVDSVM
;
A
#
# COMPACT_ATOMS: atom_id res chain seq x y z
N MET A 1 9.57 -12.90 -8.06
CA MET A 1 9.92 -11.89 -9.10
C MET A 1 10.11 -10.54 -8.40
N SER A 2 10.85 -9.57 -8.95
CA SER A 2 10.95 -8.24 -8.30
C SER A 2 9.78 -7.34 -8.71
N CYS A 3 8.85 -7.07 -7.80
CA CYS A 3 7.78 -6.08 -8.03
C CYS A 3 8.35 -4.67 -8.08
N VAL A 4 7.81 -3.82 -8.96
CA VAL A 4 8.27 -2.43 -9.14
C VAL A 4 7.08 -1.49 -8.99
N SER A 5 7.23 -0.44 -8.19
CA SER A 5 6.28 0.67 -8.09
C SER A 5 6.90 1.93 -8.66
N VAL A 6 6.13 2.71 -9.42
CA VAL A 6 6.58 3.94 -10.08
C VAL A 6 5.86 5.15 -9.49
N LEU A 7 6.63 6.15 -9.08
CA LEU A 7 6.08 7.45 -8.64
C LEU A 7 6.19 8.46 -9.78
N VAL A 8 5.06 8.94 -10.26
CA VAL A 8 4.96 9.91 -11.36
C VAL A 8 4.72 11.30 -10.78
N ALA A 9 5.81 12.07 -10.66
CA ALA A 9 5.75 13.48 -10.26
C ALA A 9 5.36 14.38 -11.44
N ARG A 10 4.87 15.60 -11.14
CA ARG A 10 4.52 16.64 -12.13
C ARG A 10 3.54 16.17 -13.21
N ASN A 11 2.41 15.65 -12.76
CA ASN A 11 1.30 15.22 -13.59
C ASN A 11 0.10 16.17 -13.41
N ASN A 12 -0.92 16.03 -14.26
CA ASN A 12 -2.12 16.90 -14.23
C ASN A 12 -3.15 16.53 -13.14
N LEU A 13 -2.93 15.46 -12.37
CA LEU A 13 -3.79 15.03 -11.25
C LEU A 13 -3.33 15.58 -9.91
N SER A 14 -2.03 15.86 -9.76
CA SER A 14 -1.45 16.44 -8.56
C SER A 14 -1.67 17.96 -8.53
N THR A 15 -2.12 18.50 -7.41
CA THR A 15 -2.16 19.96 -7.18
C THR A 15 -0.74 20.53 -7.08
N PRO A 16 -0.52 21.84 -7.28
CA PRO A 16 0.77 22.45 -6.97
C PRO A 16 1.16 22.17 -5.52
N GLY A 17 2.33 21.55 -5.31
CA GLY A 17 2.79 21.10 -3.99
C GLY A 17 2.19 19.77 -3.48
N GLY A 18 1.36 19.10 -4.29
CA GLY A 18 0.82 17.78 -4.01
C GLY A 18 1.83 16.65 -4.22
N LEU A 19 1.50 15.47 -3.71
CA LEU A 19 2.30 14.26 -3.86
C LEU A 19 2.12 13.63 -5.26
N PRO A 20 3.09 12.82 -5.71
CA PRO A 20 3.00 12.12 -6.99
C PRO A 20 1.82 11.15 -7.08
N VAL A 21 1.56 10.67 -8.31
CA VAL A 21 0.70 9.51 -8.55
C VAL A 21 1.57 8.25 -8.46
N ALA A 22 1.15 7.25 -7.71
CA ALA A 22 1.83 5.96 -7.64
C ALA A 22 1.15 4.94 -8.55
N ILE A 23 1.94 4.30 -9.42
CA ILE A 23 1.52 3.13 -10.20
C ILE A 23 2.17 1.92 -9.56
N VAL A 24 1.36 1.02 -9.02
CA VAL A 24 1.83 0.07 -7.99
C VAL A 24 1.58 -1.39 -8.34
N GLY A 25 0.75 -1.68 -9.34
CA GLY A 25 0.33 -3.05 -9.66
C GLY A 25 -0.32 -3.73 -8.45
N ASP A 26 -0.13 -5.03 -8.32
CA ASP A 26 -0.78 -5.90 -7.32
C ASP A 26 -0.31 -5.63 -5.88
N LEU A 27 0.56 -4.64 -5.65
CA LEU A 27 0.75 -4.08 -4.31
C LEU A 27 -0.59 -3.63 -3.72
N PHE A 28 -1.44 -3.07 -4.58
CA PHE A 28 -2.85 -2.82 -4.31
C PHE A 28 -3.68 -3.51 -5.38
N GLU A 29 -4.56 -4.41 -4.95
CA GLU A 29 -5.52 -5.05 -5.83
C GLU A 29 -6.54 -4.05 -6.31
N ARG A 30 -7.13 -3.25 -5.41
CA ARG A 30 -8.18 -2.24 -5.70
C ARG A 30 -8.49 -1.44 -4.44
N GLN A 31 -9.14 -0.27 -4.54
CA GLN A 31 -9.44 0.59 -3.38
C GLN A 31 -10.08 -0.12 -2.17
N GLN A 32 -10.94 -1.11 -2.40
CA GLN A 32 -11.63 -1.83 -1.33
C GLN A 32 -10.69 -2.67 -0.44
N ASP A 33 -9.49 -2.97 -0.93
CA ASP A 33 -8.49 -3.75 -0.20
C ASP A 33 -7.85 -3.00 0.98
N ILE A 34 -8.16 -1.71 1.12
CA ILE A 34 -7.79 -0.88 2.28
C ILE A 34 -8.65 -1.23 3.50
N ASP A 35 -9.89 -1.62 3.25
CA ASP A 35 -10.86 -1.97 4.29
C ASP A 35 -10.97 -3.48 4.50
N ASP A 36 -10.69 -4.27 3.45
CA ASP A 36 -10.74 -5.73 3.49
C ASP A 36 -9.42 -6.34 3.00
N ASP A 37 -8.53 -6.63 3.95
CA ASP A 37 -7.20 -7.19 3.66
C ASP A 37 -7.25 -8.56 2.97
N ARG A 38 -8.36 -9.30 3.10
CA ARG A 38 -8.53 -10.58 2.42
C ARG A 38 -8.41 -10.44 0.90
N LEU A 39 -8.75 -9.28 0.36
CA LEU A 39 -8.71 -9.04 -1.08
C LEU A 39 -7.30 -9.16 -1.67
N TRP A 40 -6.28 -8.67 -0.97
CA TRP A 40 -4.89 -8.75 -1.43
C TRP A 40 -4.16 -9.96 -0.84
N LEU A 41 -4.59 -10.47 0.32
CA LEU A 41 -4.08 -11.72 0.90
C LEU A 41 -4.47 -12.94 0.05
N ASP A 42 -5.77 -13.09 -0.25
CA ASP A 42 -6.30 -14.25 -0.98
C ASP A 42 -5.95 -14.20 -2.48
N ALA A 43 -5.55 -13.02 -2.99
CA ALA A 43 -5.02 -12.85 -4.35
C ALA A 43 -3.63 -13.49 -4.54
N GLY A 44 -2.98 -13.93 -3.47
CA GLY A 44 -1.72 -14.69 -3.55
C GLY A 44 -0.47 -13.88 -3.23
N SER A 45 -0.56 -12.95 -2.27
CA SER A 45 0.60 -12.22 -1.72
C SER A 45 1.78 -13.16 -1.41
N GLU A 46 2.91 -12.98 -2.09
CA GLU A 46 4.15 -13.77 -1.84
C GLU A 46 4.72 -13.51 -0.44
N ASP A 47 4.68 -12.25 0.04
CA ASP A 47 5.15 -11.84 1.37
C ASP A 47 4.16 -10.82 1.97
N PRO A 48 3.19 -11.28 2.79
CA PRO A 48 2.18 -10.40 3.37
C PRO A 48 2.73 -9.34 4.34
N ILE A 49 3.90 -9.56 4.92
CA ILE A 49 4.51 -8.59 5.83
C ILE A 49 5.13 -7.47 5.01
N ALA A 50 5.95 -7.82 4.01
CA ALA A 50 6.54 -6.83 3.10
C ALA A 50 5.46 -6.08 2.31
N GLN A 51 4.40 -6.76 1.88
CA GLN A 51 3.31 -6.13 1.15
C GLN A 51 2.59 -5.07 2.00
N ARG A 52 2.28 -5.35 3.28
CA ARG A 52 1.72 -4.34 4.21
C ARG A 52 2.63 -3.13 4.38
N LEU A 53 3.92 -3.36 4.61
CA LEU A 53 4.91 -2.29 4.78
C LEU A 53 4.99 -1.40 3.52
N HIS A 54 5.05 -2.01 2.34
CA HIS A 54 5.12 -1.28 1.08
C HIS A 54 3.80 -0.55 0.76
N ARG A 55 2.64 -1.13 1.08
CA ARG A 55 1.34 -0.46 0.96
C ARG A 55 1.31 0.83 1.78
N ALA A 56 1.67 0.76 3.06
CA ALA A 56 1.75 1.94 3.93
C ALA A 56 2.76 2.98 3.42
N ARG A 57 3.95 2.52 3.00
CA ARG A 57 5.00 3.41 2.47
C ARG A 57 4.54 4.15 1.22
N ILE A 58 3.97 3.47 0.23
CA ILE A 58 3.52 4.11 -1.00
C ILE A 58 2.35 5.05 -0.74
N ALA A 59 1.39 4.65 0.09
CA ALA A 59 0.29 5.54 0.45
C ALA A 59 0.79 6.83 1.11
N SER A 60 1.89 6.79 1.91
CA SER A 60 2.48 8.00 2.48
C SER A 60 3.14 8.93 1.44
N LEU A 61 3.57 8.40 0.30
CA LEU A 61 4.34 9.10 -0.73
C LEU A 61 3.51 9.60 -1.91
N ALA A 62 2.23 9.25 -2.03
CA ALA A 62 1.41 9.56 -3.20
C ALA A 62 0.04 10.11 -2.82
N ASP A 63 -0.53 10.97 -3.67
CA ASP A 63 -1.91 11.47 -3.53
C ASP A 63 -2.93 10.56 -4.22
N TRP A 64 -2.45 9.78 -5.18
CA TRP A 64 -3.25 8.97 -6.08
C TRP A 64 -2.56 7.62 -6.27
N ILE A 65 -3.34 6.54 -6.29
CA ILE A 65 -2.85 5.17 -6.52
C ILE A 65 -3.55 4.59 -7.74
N VAL A 66 -2.75 4.03 -8.66
CA VAL A 66 -3.18 3.18 -9.77
C VAL A 66 -2.89 1.72 -9.39
N PRO A 67 -3.89 0.97 -8.90
CA PRO A 67 -3.75 -0.43 -8.49
C PRO A 67 -3.55 -1.38 -9.68
N GLY A 68 -3.24 -2.65 -9.40
CA GLY A 68 -3.21 -3.72 -10.39
C GLY A 68 -4.58 -4.02 -10.99
N HIS A 69 -5.62 -3.94 -10.16
CA HIS A 69 -7.01 -4.15 -10.57
C HIS A 69 -7.94 -2.98 -10.15
N GLY A 70 -8.99 -2.74 -10.93
CA GLY A 70 -9.91 -1.63 -10.66
C GLY A 70 -9.38 -0.25 -11.04
N GLY A 71 -10.04 0.80 -10.53
CA GLY A 71 -9.81 2.18 -10.95
C GLY A 71 -8.80 2.93 -10.08
N LEU A 72 -8.22 4.00 -10.66
CA LEU A 72 -7.48 5.03 -9.94
C LEU A 72 -8.29 5.55 -8.74
N PHE A 73 -7.66 5.68 -7.57
CA PHE A 73 -8.30 6.28 -6.40
C PHE A 73 -7.38 7.28 -5.69
N ARG A 74 -8.00 8.24 -4.99
CA ARG A 74 -7.30 9.25 -4.20
C ARG A 74 -7.02 8.72 -2.80
N VAL A 75 -5.82 8.98 -2.28
CA VAL A 75 -5.40 8.58 -0.94
C VAL A 75 -5.71 9.70 0.05
N ASP A 76 -6.72 9.50 0.88
CA ASP A 76 -7.04 10.41 1.98
C ASP A 76 -6.27 10.07 3.27
N THR A 77 -6.44 10.91 4.30
CA THR A 77 -5.77 10.73 5.59
C THR A 77 -6.22 9.46 6.31
N ALA A 78 -7.50 9.10 6.25
CA ALA A 78 -8.03 7.93 6.93
C ALA A 78 -7.46 6.63 6.33
N MET A 79 -7.27 6.58 5.02
CA MET A 79 -6.61 5.47 4.33
C MET A 79 -5.14 5.35 4.75
N ARG A 80 -4.41 6.47 4.89
CA ARG A 80 -3.02 6.46 5.37
C ARG A 80 -2.91 5.92 6.78
N ASP A 81 -3.81 6.34 7.67
CA ASP A 81 -3.81 5.91 9.05
C ASP A 81 -4.13 4.41 9.17
N LYS A 82 -5.10 3.91 8.40
CA LYS A 82 -5.41 2.47 8.33
C LYS A 82 -4.22 1.65 7.86
N LEU A 83 -3.62 2.02 6.74
CA LEU A 83 -2.46 1.31 6.18
C LEU A 83 -1.26 1.35 7.13
N LYS A 84 -1.03 2.48 7.79
CA LYS A 84 0.02 2.60 8.80
C LYS A 84 -0.24 1.66 9.98
N HIS A 85 -1.48 1.59 10.46
CA HIS A 85 -1.84 0.69 11.55
C HIS A 85 -1.66 -0.79 11.16
N GLN A 86 -2.05 -1.18 9.94
CA GLN A 86 -1.83 -2.53 9.39
C GLN A 86 -0.34 -2.89 9.31
N ALA A 87 0.50 -1.93 8.93
CA ALA A 87 1.95 -2.10 8.89
C ALA A 87 2.57 -2.27 10.29
N GLU A 88 2.06 -1.55 11.29
CA GLU A 88 2.50 -1.65 12.69
C GLU A 88 2.07 -2.98 13.32
N THR A 89 0.86 -3.47 13.05
CA THR A 89 0.38 -4.76 13.58
C THR A 89 1.21 -5.93 13.07
N ALA A 90 1.72 -5.85 11.83
CA ALA A 90 2.62 -6.86 11.27
C ALA A 90 3.99 -6.92 11.97
N SER A 91 4.43 -5.83 12.63
CA SER A 91 5.71 -5.78 13.33
C SER A 91 5.65 -6.38 14.75
N SER A 92 4.47 -6.40 15.37
CA SER A 92 4.27 -6.94 16.73
C SER A 92 4.07 -8.45 16.80
N ASP A 93 3.83 -9.12 15.66
CA ASP A 93 3.57 -10.57 15.59
C ASP A 93 4.84 -11.42 15.36
N THR A 94 6.02 -10.84 15.58
CA THR A 94 7.26 -11.64 15.59
C THR A 94 7.26 -12.49 16.86
N PRO A 95 7.33 -13.83 16.79
CA PRO A 95 7.58 -14.63 17.98
C PRO A 95 8.94 -14.20 18.52
N VAL A 96 8.97 -13.68 19.74
CA VAL A 96 10.22 -13.55 20.49
C VAL A 96 10.70 -14.99 20.69
N ASP A 97 11.66 -15.40 19.87
CA ASP A 97 12.30 -16.71 19.99
C ASP A 97 12.73 -16.90 21.44
N SER A 98 12.12 -17.91 22.08
CA SER A 98 12.60 -18.49 23.31
C SER A 98 14.01 -19.03 23.09
N VAL A 99 15.00 -18.32 23.62
CA VAL A 99 16.30 -18.89 23.94
C VAL A 99 16.51 -18.67 25.44
N MET A 100 16.09 -19.67 26.22
CA MET A 100 16.83 -20.13 27.39
C MET A 100 17.78 -21.23 26.92
#